data_AF-A0A9X4KML3-F1
#
_entry.id   AF-A0A9X4KML3-F1
#
_cell.length_a   1.000
_cell.length_b   1.000
_cell.length_c   1.000
_cell.angle_alpha   90.00
_cell.angle_beta   90.00
_cell.angle_gamma   90.00
#
_symmetry.space_group_name_H-M   'P 1'
#
loop_
_entity.id
_entity.type
_entity.pdbx_description
1 polymer ?
#
loop_
_entity_poly.entity_id
_entity_poly.type
_entity_poly.pdbx_seq_one_letter_code
_entity_poly.pdbx_strand_id
1 'polypeptide(L)'
;MEPDGSVRHVPTQIVVIENQYFAKVNSLTNSTYSLVYHPVTFVDVDRHWAKVAVNDMGSRMVINGIGNDLFNPDQSITRAEFAAIMVRGLGLKSTGGDTSFSDVKTTDWFSGAIQTLYQYKLMDGFEDGTFRPTDNITREQAMKMIAQAMVLTDLKSKLFAEESAAELKPFTDGNTVAEWAKTSVADVIQAGIITGRSPTTLAPKANISRAEVAVIIRKLLQQSGLI
;
A
#
# COMPACT_ATOMS: atom_id res chain seq x y z
N MET A 1 -6.42 -6.66 18.51
CA MET A 1 -5.51 -6.55 19.66
C MET A 1 -4.69 -7.82 19.67
N GLU A 2 -3.37 -7.69 19.66
CA GLU A 2 -2.47 -8.84 19.71
C GLU A 2 -2.24 -9.27 21.19
N PRO A 3 -1.73 -10.49 21.44
CA PRO A 3 -1.55 -11.00 22.81
C PRO A 3 -0.63 -10.15 23.70
N ASP A 4 0.27 -9.37 23.10
CA ASP A 4 1.18 -8.44 23.78
C ASP A 4 0.54 -7.08 24.10
N GLY A 5 -0.75 -6.90 23.79
CA GLY A 5 -1.48 -5.66 24.00
C GLY A 5 -1.30 -4.64 22.87
N SER A 6 -0.47 -4.92 21.86
CA SER A 6 -0.34 -4.05 20.71
C SER A 6 -1.62 -4.03 19.87
N VAL A 7 -1.83 -2.90 19.19
CA VAL A 7 -2.94 -2.70 18.26
C VAL A 7 -2.41 -2.39 16.88
N ARG A 8 -3.16 -2.82 15.87
CA ARG A 8 -2.87 -2.56 14.46
C ARG A 8 -4.15 -2.22 13.74
N HIS A 9 -4.00 -1.56 12.60
CA HIS A 9 -5.10 -1.36 11.68
C HIS A 9 -5.75 -2.71 11.28
N VAL A 10 -7.07 -2.70 11.24
CA VAL A 10 -7.87 -3.67 10.49
C VAL A 10 -8.82 -2.85 9.62
N PRO A 11 -8.90 -3.09 8.31
CA PRO A 11 -9.75 -2.30 7.44
C PRO A 11 -11.19 -2.31 7.93
N THR A 12 -11.74 -1.11 8.13
CA THR A 12 -13.01 -0.91 8.80
C THR A 12 -13.76 0.23 8.13
N GLN A 13 -15.03 -0.01 7.82
CA GLN A 13 -15.99 0.99 7.35
C GLN A 13 -16.97 1.32 8.45
N ILE A 14 -17.32 2.60 8.58
CA ILE A 14 -18.44 3.01 9.43
C ILE A 14 -19.69 3.05 8.55
N VAL A 15 -20.69 2.24 8.90
CA VAL A 15 -21.97 2.15 8.18
C VAL A 15 -23.11 2.54 9.10
N VAL A 16 -24.17 3.12 8.53
CA VAL A 16 -25.39 3.45 9.27
C VAL A 16 -26.48 2.48 8.85
N ILE A 17 -27.03 1.75 9.81
CA ILE A 17 -28.15 0.83 9.62
C ILE A 17 -29.21 1.24 10.63
N GLU A 18 -30.43 1.53 10.17
CA GLU A 18 -31.56 1.91 11.06
C GLU A 18 -31.20 3.05 12.03
N ASN A 19 -30.49 4.07 11.53
CA ASN A 19 -30.06 5.25 12.30
C ASN A 19 -29.06 4.95 13.44
N GLN A 20 -28.41 3.78 13.42
CA GLN A 20 -27.33 3.39 14.32
C GLN A 20 -26.02 3.20 13.56
N TYR A 21 -24.91 3.56 14.19
CA TYR A 21 -23.56 3.41 13.62
C TYR A 21 -23.00 2.01 13.92
N PHE A 22 -22.49 1.36 12.89
CA PHE A 22 -21.81 0.07 12.98
C PHE A 22 -20.40 0.17 12.39
N ALA A 23 -19.46 -0.54 13.00
CA ALA A 23 -18.14 -0.78 12.42
C ALA A 23 -18.17 -2.10 11.63
N LYS A 24 -18.17 -2.00 10.30
CA LYS A 24 -18.01 -3.16 9.41
C LYS A 24 -16.52 -3.45 9.27
N VAL A 25 -16.06 -4.50 9.94
CA VAL A 25 -14.65 -4.93 9.96
C VAL A 25 -14.40 -5.93 8.83
N ASN A 26 -13.39 -5.67 8.01
CA ASN A 26 -12.92 -6.57 6.95
C ASN A 26 -11.59 -7.19 7.38
N SER A 27 -11.59 -8.50 7.66
CA SER A 27 -10.40 -9.22 8.13
C SER A 27 -10.33 -10.60 7.49
N LEU A 28 -9.11 -11.04 7.18
CA LEU A 28 -8.83 -12.41 6.71
C LEU A 28 -8.63 -13.39 7.88
N THR A 29 -8.73 -12.91 9.13
CA THR A 29 -8.51 -13.71 10.34
C THR A 29 -9.55 -13.40 11.41
N ASN A 30 -9.85 -14.37 12.27
CA ASN A 30 -10.64 -14.12 13.48
C ASN A 30 -9.74 -13.53 14.57
N SER A 31 -10.21 -12.49 15.26
CA SER A 31 -9.43 -11.77 16.28
C SER A 31 -10.34 -10.98 17.22
N THR A 32 -9.76 -10.47 18.31
CA THR A 32 -10.41 -9.49 19.18
C THR A 32 -10.23 -8.09 18.60
N TYR A 33 -11.35 -7.40 18.42
CA TYR A 33 -11.39 -6.03 17.87
C TYR A 33 -11.68 -5.02 18.98
N SER A 34 -11.10 -3.83 18.86
CA SER A 34 -11.37 -2.67 19.72
C SER A 34 -11.49 -1.43 18.86
N LEU A 35 -12.34 -0.49 19.25
CA LEU A 35 -12.45 0.82 18.62
C LEU A 35 -11.36 1.74 19.19
N VAL A 36 -10.52 2.27 18.32
CA VAL A 36 -9.41 3.15 18.68
C VAL A 36 -9.64 4.52 18.06
N TYR A 37 -9.67 5.55 18.90
CA TYR A 37 -9.65 6.95 18.45
C TYR A 37 -8.20 7.45 18.46
N HIS A 38 -7.63 7.67 17.28
CA HIS A 38 -6.23 8.06 17.11
C HIS A 38 -6.09 9.12 16.01
N PRO A 39 -6.51 10.38 16.26
CA PRO A 39 -6.31 11.45 15.30
C PRO A 39 -4.83 11.80 15.17
N VAL A 40 -4.31 11.79 13.94
CA VAL A 40 -2.92 12.17 13.64
C VAL A 40 -2.90 13.27 12.58
N THR A 41 -2.04 14.27 12.81
CA THR A 41 -1.73 15.33 11.87
C THR A 41 -0.23 15.55 11.84
N PHE A 42 0.33 15.85 10.67
CA PHE A 42 1.74 16.23 10.53
C PHE A 42 1.88 17.68 10.08
N VAL A 43 2.82 18.40 10.67
CA VAL A 43 2.96 19.86 10.45
C VAL A 43 3.54 20.18 9.07
N ASP A 44 4.42 19.32 8.56
CA ASP A 44 5.08 19.46 7.26
C ASP A 44 4.20 19.08 6.06
N VAL A 45 3.01 18.52 6.30
CA VAL A 45 2.01 18.27 5.24
C VAL A 45 0.86 19.28 5.24
N ASP A 46 0.88 20.30 6.11
CA ASP A 46 -0.26 21.21 6.29
C ASP A 46 -0.72 21.92 4.99
N ARG A 47 0.23 22.21 4.11
CA ARG A 47 -0.01 22.81 2.78
C ARG A 47 0.30 21.88 1.62
N HIS A 48 0.57 20.60 1.92
CA HIS A 48 0.97 19.61 0.94
C HIS A 48 -0.27 18.94 0.31
N TRP A 49 -0.22 18.65 -0.99
CA TRP A 49 -1.36 18.08 -1.74
C TRP A 49 -1.85 16.74 -1.16
N ALA A 50 -0.94 15.97 -0.53
CA ALA A 50 -1.24 14.68 0.07
C ALA A 50 -1.79 14.77 1.52
N LYS A 51 -1.96 15.97 2.11
CA LYS A 51 -2.36 16.16 3.52
C LYS A 51 -3.47 15.23 3.97
N VAL A 52 -4.56 15.19 3.21
CA VAL A 52 -5.75 14.42 3.59
C VAL A 52 -5.45 12.93 3.63
N ALA A 53 -4.70 12.41 2.66
CA ALA A 53 -4.33 11.00 2.61
C ALA A 53 -3.33 10.63 3.70
N VAL A 54 -2.33 11.48 3.93
CA VAL A 54 -1.32 11.27 4.97
C VAL A 54 -1.97 11.26 6.36
N ASN A 55 -2.79 12.25 6.69
CA ASN A 55 -3.44 12.31 8.00
C ASN A 55 -4.42 11.15 8.22
N ASP A 56 -5.18 10.75 7.20
CA ASP A 56 -6.10 9.61 7.28
C ASP A 56 -5.35 8.28 7.48
N MET A 57 -4.31 8.02 6.68
CA MET A 57 -3.51 6.79 6.81
C MET A 57 -2.69 6.77 8.11
N GLY A 58 -2.25 7.95 8.60
CA GLY A 58 -1.60 8.08 9.90
C GLY A 58 -2.57 7.78 11.04
N SER A 59 -3.78 8.35 10.99
CA SER A 59 -4.82 8.13 12.00
C SER A 59 -5.29 6.67 12.05
N ARG A 60 -5.20 5.96 10.92
CA ARG A 60 -5.48 4.52 10.83
C ARG A 60 -4.31 3.63 11.26
N MET A 61 -3.17 4.19 11.64
CA MET A 61 -1.93 3.46 11.98
C MET A 61 -1.35 2.65 10.82
N VAL A 62 -1.62 3.07 9.58
CA VAL A 62 -1.11 2.42 8.36
C VAL A 62 0.27 2.97 7.99
N ILE A 63 0.45 4.29 8.12
CA ILE A 63 1.74 4.97 7.95
C ILE A 63 2.14 5.65 9.26
N ASN A 64 3.44 5.78 9.47
CA ASN A 64 4.00 6.43 10.66
C ASN A 64 4.79 7.67 10.26
N GLY A 65 4.81 8.69 11.12
CA GLY A 65 5.72 9.84 10.98
C GLY A 65 7.17 9.47 11.30
N ILE A 66 8.03 10.47 11.23
CA ILE A 66 9.46 10.36 11.56
C ILE A 66 9.80 10.97 12.94
N GLY A 67 8.79 11.36 13.72
CA GLY A 67 8.92 12.04 15.00
C GLY A 67 8.67 13.56 14.90
N ASN A 68 8.51 14.22 16.05
CA ASN A 68 8.26 15.68 16.15
C ASN A 68 7.12 16.19 15.26
N ASP A 69 6.04 15.41 15.14
CA ASP A 69 4.89 15.69 14.27
C ASP A 69 5.24 15.87 12.78
N LEU A 70 6.35 15.28 12.31
CA LEU A 70 6.80 15.32 10.92
C LEU A 70 6.52 14.00 10.19
N PHE A 71 6.23 14.11 8.90
CA PHE A 71 6.01 12.95 8.02
C PHE A 71 7.10 12.76 6.95
N ASN A 72 7.72 13.85 6.49
CA ASN A 72 8.63 13.96 5.36
C ASN A 72 8.01 13.46 4.03
N PRO A 73 7.00 14.18 3.49
CA PRO A 73 6.16 13.68 2.40
C PRO A 73 6.92 13.34 1.10
N ASP A 74 7.96 14.11 0.76
CA ASP A 74 8.66 13.99 -0.52
C ASP A 74 9.82 12.99 -0.52
N GLN A 75 10.16 12.44 0.66
CA GLN A 75 11.22 11.45 0.78
C GLN A 75 10.83 10.16 0.04
N SER A 76 11.77 9.58 -0.70
CA SER A 76 11.63 8.23 -1.26
C SER A 76 11.57 7.18 -0.15
N ILE A 77 10.80 6.11 -0.38
CA ILE A 77 10.76 4.99 0.55
C ILE A 77 11.47 3.76 0.00
N THR A 78 11.93 2.94 0.93
CA THR A 78 12.50 1.63 0.68
C THR A 78 11.43 0.58 0.38
N ARG A 79 11.85 -0.51 -0.26
CA ARG A 79 10.99 -1.68 -0.51
C ARG A 79 10.45 -2.30 0.78
N ALA A 80 11.26 -2.35 1.84
CA ALA A 80 10.84 -2.84 3.16
C ALA A 80 9.76 -1.96 3.80
N GLU A 81 9.90 -0.64 3.73
CA GLU A 81 8.90 0.29 4.25
C GLU A 81 7.59 0.17 3.48
N PHE A 82 7.65 0.07 2.15
CA PHE A 82 6.44 -0.14 1.33
C PHE A 82 5.74 -1.45 1.71
N ALA A 83 6.51 -2.53 1.90
CA ALA A 83 5.98 -3.82 2.31
C ALA A 83 5.25 -3.75 3.66
N ALA A 84 5.86 -3.10 4.65
CA ALA A 84 5.25 -2.90 5.95
C ALA A 84 3.96 -2.07 5.89
N ILE A 85 3.92 -1.03 5.05
CA ILE A 85 2.72 -0.21 4.85
C ILE A 85 1.60 -1.03 4.21
N MET A 86 1.91 -1.87 3.21
CA MET A 86 0.93 -2.76 2.57
C MET A 86 0.31 -3.75 3.56
N VAL A 87 1.13 -4.40 4.40
CA VAL A 87 0.67 -5.33 5.43
C VAL A 87 -0.28 -4.64 6.41
N ARG A 88 0.09 -3.45 6.91
CA ARG A 88 -0.77 -2.67 7.82
C ARG A 88 -2.04 -2.21 7.14
N GLY A 89 -1.93 -1.65 5.92
CA GLY A 89 -3.07 -1.13 5.16
C GLY A 89 -4.12 -2.20 4.89
N LEU A 90 -3.71 -3.39 4.47
CA LEU A 90 -4.60 -4.53 4.22
C LEU A 90 -5.02 -5.27 5.49
N GLY A 91 -4.53 -4.85 6.67
CA GLY A 91 -4.82 -5.51 7.95
C GLY A 91 -4.35 -6.97 8.00
N LEU A 92 -3.29 -7.31 7.27
CA LEU A 92 -2.75 -8.67 7.26
C LEU A 92 -2.06 -8.94 8.59
N LYS A 93 -2.32 -10.10 9.17
CA LYS A 93 -1.61 -10.53 10.37
C LYS A 93 -0.20 -10.90 9.97
N SER A 94 0.79 -10.21 10.53
CA SER A 94 2.18 -10.54 10.27
C SER A 94 2.47 -11.94 10.79
N THR A 95 2.88 -12.83 9.88
CA THR A 95 3.37 -14.15 10.23
C THR A 95 4.88 -13.98 10.50
N GLY A 96 5.28 -14.16 11.76
CA GLY A 96 6.71 -14.34 12.05
C GLY A 96 7.22 -15.60 11.33
N GLY A 97 8.54 -15.67 11.10
CA GLY A 97 9.16 -16.84 10.50
C GLY A 97 10.33 -16.50 9.58
N ASP A 98 11.00 -17.55 9.12
CA ASP A 98 12.09 -17.45 8.16
C ASP A 98 11.56 -16.96 6.80
N THR A 99 12.34 -16.12 6.14
CA THR A 99 12.08 -15.71 4.77
C THR A 99 12.90 -16.55 3.81
N SER A 100 12.42 -16.71 2.58
CA SER A 100 13.19 -17.35 1.51
C SER A 100 14.28 -16.44 0.92
N PHE A 101 14.36 -15.18 1.35
CA PHE A 101 15.28 -14.20 0.77
C PHE A 101 16.61 -14.17 1.52
N SER A 102 17.72 -14.24 0.78
CA SER A 102 19.06 -14.34 1.34
C SER A 102 19.54 -13.07 2.08
N ASP A 103 18.92 -11.93 1.79
CA ASP A 103 19.24 -10.60 2.33
C ASP A 103 18.23 -10.09 3.37
N VAL A 104 17.36 -10.98 3.88
CA VAL A 104 16.38 -10.65 4.93
C VAL A 104 16.58 -11.60 6.11
N LYS A 105 17.00 -11.06 7.24
CA LYS A 105 17.20 -11.82 8.49
C LYS A 105 15.91 -11.80 9.29
N THR A 106 15.64 -12.89 10.02
CA THR A 106 14.47 -12.99 10.90
C THR A 106 14.38 -11.91 11.98
N THR A 107 15.54 -11.38 12.38
CA THR A 107 15.65 -10.28 13.35
C THR A 107 15.37 -8.91 12.76
N ASP A 108 15.31 -8.78 11.44
CA ASP A 108 15.03 -7.49 10.80
C ASP A 108 13.58 -7.11 11.06
N TRP A 109 13.34 -5.85 11.42
CA TRP A 109 12.00 -5.35 11.76
C TRP A 109 10.98 -5.54 10.63
N PHE A 110 11.45 -5.62 9.38
CA PHE A 110 10.63 -5.81 8.19
C PHE A 110 10.45 -7.28 7.79
N SER A 111 11.16 -8.23 8.42
CA SER A 111 11.15 -9.64 8.02
C SER A 111 9.74 -10.23 8.00
N GLY A 112 8.97 -10.01 9.08
CA GLY A 112 7.59 -10.48 9.16
C GLY A 112 6.68 -9.85 8.11
N ALA A 113 6.90 -8.58 7.74
CA ALA A 113 6.09 -7.93 6.71
C ALA A 113 6.39 -8.49 5.31
N ILE A 114 7.67 -8.64 4.99
CA ILE A 114 8.13 -9.24 3.72
C ILE A 114 7.60 -10.65 3.57
N GLN A 115 7.75 -11.47 4.60
CA GLN A 115 7.28 -12.85 4.59
C GLN A 115 5.77 -12.93 4.40
N THR A 116 5.02 -12.04 5.06
CA THR A 116 3.56 -11.97 4.91
C THR A 116 3.18 -11.66 3.46
N LEU A 117 3.77 -10.63 2.86
CA LEU A 117 3.44 -10.30 1.46
C LEU A 117 3.81 -11.42 0.48
N TYR A 118 4.92 -12.11 0.72
CA TYR A 118 5.32 -13.26 -0.08
C TYR A 118 4.31 -14.41 0.03
N GLN A 119 3.85 -14.74 1.25
CA GLN A 119 2.83 -15.78 1.48
C GLN A 119 1.49 -15.46 0.81
N TYR A 120 1.08 -14.18 0.84
CA TYR A 120 -0.13 -13.72 0.16
C TYR A 120 0.06 -13.49 -1.35
N LYS A 121 1.25 -13.79 -1.91
CA LYS A 121 1.61 -13.57 -3.32
C LYS A 121 1.40 -12.12 -3.78
N LEU A 122 1.57 -11.18 -2.85
CA LEU A 122 1.46 -9.75 -3.13
C LEU A 122 2.74 -9.17 -3.72
N MET A 123 3.83 -9.94 -3.63
CA MET A 123 5.08 -9.60 -4.28
C MET A 123 6.01 -10.80 -4.44
N ASP A 124 7.01 -10.60 -5.29
CA ASP A 124 8.11 -11.52 -5.52
C ASP A 124 9.44 -10.85 -5.14
N GLY A 125 10.47 -11.66 -4.89
CA GLY A 125 11.85 -11.19 -4.88
C GLY A 125 12.43 -11.09 -6.29
N PHE A 126 13.74 -10.87 -6.35
CA PHE A 126 14.51 -10.89 -7.57
C PHE A 126 14.97 -12.32 -7.89
N GLU A 127 15.34 -12.56 -9.15
CA GLU A 127 15.78 -13.87 -9.65
C GLU A 127 17.04 -14.40 -8.94
N ASP A 128 17.84 -13.50 -8.35
CA ASP A 128 19.02 -13.81 -7.54
C ASP A 128 18.69 -14.28 -6.11
N GLY A 129 17.40 -14.41 -5.76
CA GLY A 129 16.94 -14.82 -4.44
C GLY A 129 17.02 -13.71 -3.39
N THR A 130 17.19 -12.45 -3.80
CA THR A 130 17.18 -11.29 -2.90
C THR A 130 15.83 -10.58 -2.90
N PHE A 131 15.56 -9.83 -1.84
CA PHE A 131 14.43 -8.92 -1.74
C PHE A 131 14.82 -7.47 -2.02
N ARG A 132 16.04 -7.09 -1.67
CA ARG A 132 16.61 -5.73 -1.66
C ARG A 132 15.84 -4.77 -0.75
N PRO A 133 15.78 -5.03 0.56
CA PRO A 133 14.88 -4.31 1.47
C PRO A 133 15.20 -2.83 1.63
N THR A 134 16.48 -2.46 1.50
CA THR A 134 16.98 -1.09 1.67
C THR A 134 16.96 -0.26 0.39
N ASP A 135 16.73 -0.89 -0.76
CA ASP A 135 16.64 -0.17 -2.04
C ASP A 135 15.34 0.64 -2.07
N ASN A 136 15.42 1.84 -2.64
CA ASN A 136 14.22 2.62 -2.92
C ASN A 136 13.35 1.90 -3.95
N ILE A 137 12.05 1.85 -3.70
CA ILE A 137 11.11 1.19 -4.60
C ILE A 137 10.72 2.13 -5.75
N THR A 138 10.77 1.61 -6.98
CA THR A 138 10.30 2.36 -8.15
C THR A 138 8.78 2.38 -8.21
N ARG A 139 8.21 3.37 -8.92
CA ARG A 139 6.77 3.49 -9.12
C ARG A 139 6.16 2.26 -9.78
N GLU A 140 6.79 1.69 -10.80
CA GLU A 140 6.28 0.47 -11.46
C GLU A 140 6.32 -0.77 -10.55
N GLN A 141 7.31 -0.88 -9.66
CA GLN A 141 7.36 -1.95 -8.66
C GLN A 141 6.23 -1.80 -7.65
N ALA A 142 5.99 -0.59 -7.16
CA ALA A 142 4.86 -0.30 -6.28
C ALA A 142 3.52 -0.59 -6.99
N MET A 143 3.36 -0.20 -8.26
CA MET A 143 2.17 -0.49 -9.07
C MET A 143 1.94 -2.00 -9.20
N LYS A 144 2.98 -2.80 -9.45
CA LYS A 144 2.86 -4.28 -9.48
C LYS A 144 2.32 -4.83 -8.16
N MET A 145 2.89 -4.41 -7.04
CA MET A 145 2.45 -4.89 -5.72
C MET A 145 1.02 -4.48 -5.38
N ILE A 146 0.61 -3.26 -5.76
CA ILE A 146 -0.77 -2.79 -5.60
C ILE A 146 -1.73 -3.59 -6.49
N ALA A 147 -1.35 -3.90 -7.73
CA ALA A 147 -2.15 -4.73 -8.61
C ALA A 147 -2.38 -6.14 -8.03
N GLN A 148 -1.38 -6.73 -7.36
CA GLN A 148 -1.57 -8.01 -6.66
C GLN A 148 -2.53 -7.87 -5.47
N ALA A 149 -2.49 -6.75 -4.74
CA ALA A 149 -3.46 -6.50 -3.68
C ALA A 149 -4.89 -6.29 -4.22
N MET A 150 -5.05 -5.81 -5.45
CA MET A 150 -6.36 -5.75 -6.11
C MET A 150 -6.92 -7.15 -6.39
N VAL A 151 -6.07 -8.15 -6.63
CA VAL A 151 -6.50 -9.56 -6.72
C VAL A 151 -7.00 -10.04 -5.36
N LEU A 152 -6.22 -9.80 -4.30
CA LEU A 152 -6.58 -10.23 -2.94
C LEU A 152 -7.90 -9.59 -2.44
N THR A 153 -8.15 -8.34 -2.83
CA THR A 153 -9.35 -7.59 -2.42
C THR A 153 -10.53 -7.74 -3.37
N ASP A 154 -10.43 -8.61 -4.39
CA ASP A 154 -11.44 -8.80 -5.43
C ASP A 154 -11.79 -7.49 -6.19
N LEU A 155 -10.90 -6.50 -6.17
CA LEU A 155 -11.06 -5.28 -6.94
C LEU A 155 -10.74 -5.52 -8.42
N LYS A 156 -9.78 -6.40 -8.72
CA LYS A 156 -9.39 -6.71 -10.10
C LYS A 156 -10.53 -7.34 -10.91
N SER A 157 -11.41 -8.13 -10.29
CA SER A 157 -12.55 -8.76 -10.99
C SER A 157 -13.63 -7.76 -11.43
N LYS A 158 -13.61 -6.55 -10.86
CA LYS A 158 -14.55 -5.45 -11.16
C LYS A 158 -14.07 -4.56 -12.30
N LEU A 159 -12.86 -4.79 -12.79
CA LEU A 159 -12.29 -4.06 -13.90
C LEU A 159 -12.82 -4.58 -15.24
N PHE A 160 -12.90 -3.69 -16.23
CA PHE A 160 -13.23 -4.08 -17.58
C PHE A 160 -12.00 -4.66 -18.27
N ALA A 161 -12.20 -5.69 -19.09
CA ALA A 161 -11.13 -6.22 -19.93
C ALA A 161 -10.76 -5.19 -21.01
N GLU A 162 -9.74 -4.41 -20.75
CA GLU A 162 -9.16 -3.43 -21.68
C GLU A 162 -7.71 -3.79 -22.01
N GLU A 163 -7.25 -3.40 -23.18
CA GLU A 163 -5.86 -3.62 -23.57
C GLU A 163 -4.94 -2.70 -22.76
N SER A 164 -3.90 -3.26 -22.13
CA SER A 164 -2.94 -2.47 -21.33
C SER A 164 -2.28 -1.34 -22.12
N ALA A 165 -2.17 -1.49 -23.45
CA ALA A 165 -1.65 -0.45 -24.33
C ALA A 165 -2.55 0.79 -24.41
N ALA A 166 -3.87 0.63 -24.29
CA ALA A 166 -4.83 1.74 -24.32
C ALA A 166 -4.68 2.62 -23.07
N GLU A 167 -4.56 2.01 -21.89
CA GLU A 167 -4.38 2.70 -20.60
C GLU A 167 -3.05 3.46 -20.50
N LEU A 168 -2.00 2.98 -21.19
CA LEU A 168 -0.69 3.61 -21.20
C LEU A 168 -0.54 4.71 -22.25
N LYS A 169 -1.41 4.74 -23.27
CA LYS A 169 -1.35 5.68 -24.39
C LYS A 169 -1.33 7.17 -24.00
N PRO A 170 -2.02 7.63 -22.93
CA PRO A 170 -1.97 9.03 -22.52
C PRO A 170 -0.59 9.48 -22.02
N PHE A 171 0.28 8.55 -21.63
CA PHE A 171 1.58 8.85 -21.02
C PHE A 171 2.70 8.80 -22.06
N THR A 172 3.45 9.90 -22.20
CA THR A 172 4.58 10.00 -23.14
C THR A 172 5.71 9.03 -22.79
N ASP A 173 5.81 8.66 -21.51
CA ASP A 173 6.77 7.69 -20.97
C ASP A 173 6.15 6.32 -20.71
N GLY A 174 4.93 6.05 -21.19
CA GLY A 174 4.24 4.76 -21.03
C GLY A 174 5.00 3.59 -21.65
N ASN A 175 5.80 3.83 -22.69
CA ASN A 175 6.67 2.81 -23.31
C ASN A 175 7.90 2.45 -22.46
N THR A 176 8.20 3.22 -21.40
CA THR A 176 9.31 2.93 -20.48
C THR A 176 8.92 1.97 -19.35
N VAL A 177 7.63 1.67 -19.21
CA VAL A 177 7.13 0.64 -18.30
C VAL A 177 7.73 -0.70 -18.71
N ALA A 178 8.32 -1.41 -17.75
CA ALA A 178 8.88 -2.73 -18.03
C ALA A 178 7.78 -3.71 -18.47
N GLU A 179 8.13 -4.65 -19.37
CA GLU A 179 7.16 -5.63 -19.89
C GLU A 179 6.42 -6.38 -18.78
N TRP A 180 7.16 -6.83 -17.76
CA TRP A 180 6.61 -7.53 -16.60
C TRP A 180 5.63 -6.70 -15.77
N ALA A 181 5.64 -5.37 -15.91
CA ALA A 181 4.81 -4.44 -15.16
C ALA A 181 3.59 -3.95 -15.94
N LYS A 182 3.57 -4.04 -17.28
CA LYS A 182 2.59 -3.36 -18.14
C LYS A 182 1.14 -3.61 -17.73
N THR A 183 0.76 -4.88 -17.56
CA THR A 183 -0.60 -5.23 -17.14
C THR A 183 -0.92 -4.68 -15.76
N SER A 184 -0.01 -4.82 -14.81
CA SER A 184 -0.23 -4.29 -13.45
C SER A 184 -0.37 -2.77 -13.43
N VAL A 185 0.42 -2.06 -14.23
CA VAL A 185 0.34 -0.60 -14.35
C VAL A 185 -0.99 -0.17 -14.98
N ALA A 186 -1.44 -0.87 -16.02
CA ALA A 186 -2.76 -0.61 -16.61
C ALA A 186 -3.89 -0.84 -15.60
N ASP A 187 -3.88 -1.97 -14.88
CA ASP A 187 -4.90 -2.31 -13.88
C ASP A 187 -5.05 -1.21 -12.81
N VAL A 188 -3.94 -0.72 -12.24
CA VAL A 188 -3.99 0.30 -11.18
C VAL A 188 -4.38 1.69 -11.67
N ILE A 189 -4.13 1.98 -12.96
CA ILE A 189 -4.58 3.22 -13.61
C ILE A 189 -6.08 3.15 -13.85
N GLN A 190 -6.57 2.05 -14.44
CA GLN A 190 -7.99 1.82 -14.71
C GLN A 190 -8.82 1.83 -13.41
N ALA A 191 -8.28 1.26 -12.33
CA ALA A 191 -8.91 1.31 -11.00
C ALA A 191 -8.88 2.71 -10.35
N GLY A 192 -8.22 3.70 -10.96
CA GLY A 192 -8.07 5.05 -10.42
C GLY A 192 -7.20 5.14 -9.16
N ILE A 193 -6.49 4.06 -8.81
CA ILE A 193 -5.63 3.98 -7.63
C ILE A 193 -4.36 4.81 -7.85
N ILE A 194 -3.77 4.70 -9.04
CA ILE A 194 -2.59 5.48 -9.42
C ILE A 194 -2.94 6.37 -10.61
N THR A 195 -2.52 7.63 -10.50
CA THR A 195 -2.51 8.57 -11.62
C THR A 195 -1.06 8.90 -11.97
N GLY A 196 -0.84 9.43 -13.17
CA GLY A 196 0.45 10.03 -13.52
C GLY A 196 0.82 11.17 -12.57
N ARG A 197 2.12 11.49 -12.52
CA ARG A 197 2.63 12.72 -11.88
C ARG A 197 2.19 13.98 -12.62
N SER A 198 1.83 13.82 -13.89
CA SER A 198 1.12 14.81 -14.70
C SER A 198 0.10 14.06 -15.58
N PRO A 199 -0.78 14.77 -16.32
CA PRO A 199 -1.67 14.14 -17.29
C PRO A 199 -0.96 13.30 -18.35
N THR A 200 0.32 13.54 -18.62
CA THR A 200 1.09 12.88 -19.68
C THR A 200 2.36 12.17 -19.18
N THR A 201 2.62 12.15 -17.87
CA THR A 201 3.86 11.57 -17.31
C THR A 201 3.54 10.60 -16.18
N LEU A 202 3.90 9.33 -16.36
CA LEU A 202 3.72 8.28 -15.36
C LEU A 202 4.92 8.15 -14.42
N ALA A 203 6.13 8.39 -14.93
CA ALA A 203 7.43 8.21 -14.29
C ALA A 203 7.67 6.81 -13.69
N PRO A 204 7.52 5.72 -14.46
CA PRO A 204 7.52 4.35 -13.90
C PRO A 204 8.85 3.94 -13.25
N LYS A 205 9.98 4.45 -13.76
CA LYS A 205 11.32 4.17 -13.22
C LYS A 205 11.73 5.06 -12.05
N ALA A 206 10.97 6.12 -11.76
CA ALA A 206 11.30 6.99 -10.65
C ALA A 206 10.97 6.33 -9.31
N ASN A 207 11.72 6.67 -8.27
CA ASN A 207 11.40 6.26 -6.91
C ASN A 207 10.10 6.91 -6.43
N ILE A 208 9.32 6.16 -5.66
CA ILE A 208 8.06 6.63 -5.10
C ILE A 208 8.28 7.34 -3.76
N SER A 209 7.56 8.44 -3.54
CA SER A 209 7.60 9.20 -2.29
C SER A 209 6.65 8.66 -1.22
N ARG A 210 6.91 9.02 0.04
CA ARG A 210 6.03 8.73 1.19
C ARG A 210 4.61 9.25 0.99
N ALA A 211 4.46 10.45 0.42
CA ALA A 211 3.17 11.05 0.11
C ALA A 211 2.40 10.28 -0.98
N GLU A 212 3.07 9.91 -2.08
CA GLU A 212 2.47 9.09 -3.13
C GLU A 212 1.94 7.76 -2.56
N VAL A 213 2.73 7.12 -1.69
CA VAL A 213 2.35 5.83 -1.07
C VAL A 213 1.12 5.98 -0.19
N ALA A 214 1.05 7.01 0.66
CA ALA A 214 -0.13 7.27 1.49
C ALA A 214 -1.41 7.41 0.65
N VAL A 215 -1.32 8.14 -0.47
CA VAL A 215 -2.45 8.36 -1.38
C VAL A 215 -2.87 7.08 -2.08
N ILE A 216 -1.90 6.29 -2.55
CA ILE A 216 -2.14 5.04 -3.27
C ILE A 216 -2.77 3.99 -2.36
N ILE A 217 -2.26 3.83 -1.14
CA ILE A 217 -2.80 2.88 -0.17
C ILE A 217 -4.21 3.28 0.23
N ARG A 218 -4.43 4.57 0.51
CA ARG A 218 -5.78 5.08 0.80
C ARG A 218 -6.74 4.77 -0.34
N LYS A 219 -6.35 5.07 -1.58
CA LYS A 219 -7.19 4.82 -2.76
C LYS A 219 -7.47 3.34 -2.95
N LEU A 220 -6.46 2.46 -2.80
CA LEU A 220 -6.67 1.01 -2.84
C LEU A 220 -7.75 0.60 -1.83
N LEU A 221 -7.62 1.02 -0.57
CA LEU A 221 -8.59 0.66 0.46
C LEU A 221 -9.99 1.21 0.18
N GLN A 222 -10.11 2.42 -0.36
CA GLN A 222 -11.40 3.01 -0.74
C GLN A 222 -12.05 2.27 -1.91
N GLN A 223 -11.30 2.03 -2.99
CA GLN A 223 -11.82 1.36 -4.19
C GLN A 223 -12.18 -0.11 -3.91
N SER A 224 -11.46 -0.76 -3.00
CA SER A 224 -11.77 -2.11 -2.53
C SER A 224 -12.94 -2.14 -1.52
N GLY A 225 -13.51 -1.00 -1.13
CA GLY A 225 -14.59 -0.93 -0.14
C GLY A 225 -14.17 -1.39 1.26
N LEU A 226 -12.91 -1.16 1.62
CA LEU A 226 -12.32 -1.58 2.88
C LEU A 226 -12.34 -0.47 3.94
N ILE A 227 -12.45 0.80 3.52
CA ILE A 227 -12.55 1.97 4.39
C ILE A 227 -13.61 2.98 3.91
#